data_AF-A0A8H5XMF8-F1
#
_entry.id   AF-A0A8H5XMF8-F1
#
_cell.length_a   1.000
_cell.length_b   1.000
_cell.length_c   1.000
_cell.angle_alpha   90.00
_cell.angle_beta   90.00
_cell.angle_gamma   90.00
#
_symmetry.space_group_name_H-M   'P 1'
#
loop_
_entity.id
_entity.type
_entity.pdbx_description
1 polymer ?
#
loop_
_entity_poly.entity_id
_entity_poly.type
_entity_poly.pdbx_seq_one_letter_code
_entity_poly.pdbx_strand_id
1 'polypeptide(L)'
;MTSQLNSIFHSFSNLTPQSQRLAIAAAAGVIIGIPVFRIAAEDYRGYIALGPGGLPHNLIGWIGQILLKPLKKEPFHTRCYDEKSCEKAGPNGHVAFLSEKDVPVREAPKPTIGKWTAPSRQLTDMANQSLIEGYQSFLSSLASSSSSKLKIATSLAERRGPALFVASEKPSHPIAKSAGGE
;
A
#
# COMPACT_ATOMS: atom_id res chain seq x y z
N MET A 1 22.61 -29.18 35.27
CA MET A 1 21.39 -28.50 34.76
C MET A 1 20.07 -29.11 35.23
N THR A 2 20.02 -30.37 35.68
CA THR A 2 18.80 -31.05 36.16
C THR A 2 18.27 -30.56 37.52
N SER A 3 19.13 -30.08 38.41
CA SER A 3 18.74 -29.63 39.76
C SER A 3 17.87 -28.36 39.78
N GLN A 4 18.03 -27.47 38.81
CA GLN A 4 17.28 -26.21 38.70
C GLN A 4 15.85 -26.46 38.19
N LEU A 5 15.69 -27.41 37.25
CA LEU A 5 14.38 -27.81 36.74
C LEU A 5 13.54 -28.47 37.84
N ASN A 6 14.14 -29.37 38.63
CA ASN A 6 13.43 -30.07 39.71
C ASN A 6 12.95 -29.13 40.84
N SER A 7 13.71 -28.07 41.16
CA SER A 7 13.27 -27.11 42.19
C SER A 7 12.10 -26.25 41.73
N ILE A 8 12.07 -25.90 40.43
CA ILE A 8 10.94 -25.18 39.82
C ILE A 8 9.69 -26.07 39.89
N PHE A 9 9.77 -27.33 39.47
CA PHE A 9 8.63 -28.26 39.53
C PHE A 9 8.08 -28.46 40.95
N HIS A 10 8.94 -28.58 41.96
CA HIS A 10 8.51 -28.71 43.37
C HIS A 10 7.86 -27.44 43.93
N SER A 11 8.33 -26.26 43.51
CA SER A 11 7.74 -24.99 43.94
C SER A 11 6.34 -24.79 43.34
N PHE A 12 6.15 -25.22 42.09
CA PHE A 12 4.84 -25.18 41.41
C PHE A 12 3.82 -26.15 42.00
N SER A 13 4.23 -27.33 42.50
CA SER A 13 3.30 -28.29 43.12
C SER A 13 2.79 -27.85 44.49
N ASN A 14 3.48 -26.93 45.16
CA ASN A 14 3.11 -26.39 46.48
C ASN A 14 2.19 -25.17 46.42
N LEU A 15 1.85 -24.71 45.21
CA LEU A 15 0.92 -23.61 44.97
C LEU A 15 -0.53 -24.06 45.11
N THR A 16 -1.39 -23.19 45.63
CA THR A 16 -2.83 -23.42 45.64
C THR A 16 -3.36 -23.56 44.20
N PRO A 17 -4.44 -24.33 43.94
CA PRO A 17 -4.98 -24.51 42.59
C PRO A 17 -5.30 -23.19 41.87
N GLN A 18 -5.66 -22.14 42.61
CA GLN A 18 -5.88 -20.80 42.07
C GLN A 18 -4.58 -20.11 41.61
N SER A 19 -3.50 -20.23 42.38
CA SER A 19 -2.19 -19.66 42.00
C SER A 19 -1.53 -20.44 40.87
N GLN A 20 -1.75 -21.75 40.77
CA GLN A 20 -1.36 -22.55 39.59
C GLN A 20 -2.08 -22.09 38.32
N ARG A 21 -3.40 -21.86 38.38
CA ARG A 21 -4.18 -21.34 37.23
C ARG A 21 -3.70 -19.94 36.81
N LEU A 22 -3.41 -19.07 37.77
CA LEU A 22 -2.86 -17.73 37.48
C LEU A 22 -1.46 -17.81 36.86
N ALA A 23 -0.59 -18.69 37.35
CA ALA A 23 0.74 -18.90 36.80
C ALA A 23 0.70 -19.46 35.37
N ILE A 24 -0.19 -20.42 35.10
CA ILE A 24 -0.41 -20.97 33.76
C ILE A 24 -0.97 -19.88 32.82
N ALA A 25 -1.95 -19.10 33.26
CA ALA A 25 -2.51 -18.01 32.46
C ALA A 25 -1.47 -16.93 32.15
N ALA A 26 -0.64 -16.57 33.12
CA ALA A 26 0.46 -15.64 32.94
C ALA A 26 1.51 -16.17 31.96
N ALA A 27 1.93 -17.44 32.12
CA ALA A 27 2.88 -18.08 31.22
C ALA A 27 2.33 -18.17 29.78
N ALA A 28 1.08 -18.58 29.61
CA ALA A 28 0.41 -18.59 28.30
C ALA A 28 0.30 -17.19 27.70
N GLY A 29 -0.04 -16.19 28.51
CA GLY A 29 -0.08 -14.78 28.12
C GLY A 29 1.27 -14.26 27.64
N VAL A 30 2.38 -14.66 28.27
CA VAL A 30 3.74 -14.30 27.83
C VAL A 30 4.11 -15.01 26.53
N ILE A 31 3.85 -16.31 26.43
CA ILE A 31 4.21 -17.14 25.27
C ILE A 31 3.47 -16.67 24.00
N ILE A 32 2.20 -16.29 24.12
CA ILE A 32 1.39 -15.82 22.98
C ILE A 32 1.54 -14.31 22.78
N GLY A 33 1.55 -13.55 23.88
CA GLY A 33 1.52 -12.09 23.85
C GLY A 33 2.78 -11.48 23.27
N ILE A 34 3.97 -12.00 23.58
CA ILE A 34 5.23 -11.45 23.06
C ILE A 34 5.29 -11.57 21.52
N PRO A 35 5.09 -12.76 20.90
CA PRO A 35 5.07 -12.87 19.44
C PRO A 35 4.00 -11.99 18.78
N VAL A 36 2.78 -11.98 19.32
CA VAL A 36 1.68 -11.17 18.77
C VAL A 36 2.02 -9.68 18.82
N PHE A 37 2.57 -9.20 19.93
CA PHE A 37 2.99 -7.81 20.07
C PHE A 37 4.12 -7.46 19.10
N ARG A 38 5.12 -8.33 18.93
CA ARG A 38 6.20 -8.11 17.96
C ARG A 38 5.68 -8.02 16.53
N ILE A 39 4.81 -8.95 16.12
CA ILE A 39 4.20 -8.95 14.79
C ILE A 39 3.38 -7.66 14.58
N ALA A 40 2.57 -7.27 15.58
CA ALA A 40 1.79 -6.04 15.52
C ALA A 40 2.68 -4.79 15.42
N ALA A 41 3.77 -4.74 16.19
CA ALA A 41 4.72 -3.63 16.16
C ALA A 41 5.45 -3.51 14.81
N GLU A 42 5.88 -4.63 14.23
CA GLU A 42 6.50 -4.65 12.90
C GLU A 42 5.49 -4.29 11.79
N ASP A 43 4.25 -4.78 11.89
CA ASP A 43 3.16 -4.43 10.97
C ASP A 43 2.81 -2.94 11.03
N TYR A 44 2.73 -2.37 12.25
CA TYR A 44 2.49 -0.95 12.47
C TYR A 44 3.63 -0.08 11.95
N ARG A 45 4.89 -0.44 12.24
CA ARG A 45 6.06 0.28 11.71
C ARG A 45 6.08 0.27 10.19
N GLY A 46 5.79 -0.86 9.57
CA GLY A 46 5.68 -0.93 8.12
C GLY A 46 4.53 -0.09 7.57
N TYR A 47 3.37 -0.05 8.25
CA TYR A 47 2.27 0.84 7.89
C TYR A 47 2.68 2.32 7.91
N ILE A 48 3.39 2.74 8.95
CA ILE A 48 3.92 4.11 9.07
C ILE A 48 5.03 4.37 8.03
N ALA A 49 5.82 3.38 7.65
CA ALA A 49 6.82 3.54 6.60
C ALA A 49 6.22 3.80 5.21
N LEU A 50 4.95 3.43 4.95
CA LEU A 50 4.27 3.71 3.68
C LEU A 50 3.98 5.21 3.44
N GLY A 51 4.08 6.02 4.49
CA GLY A 51 3.66 7.41 4.46
C GLY A 51 2.13 7.59 4.36
N PRO A 52 1.66 8.84 4.20
CA PRO A 52 0.24 9.14 4.11
C PRO A 52 -0.39 8.61 2.81
N GLY A 53 -1.68 8.28 2.86
CA GLY A 53 -2.46 7.87 1.69
C GLY A 53 -3.81 7.25 2.06
N GLY A 54 -4.88 8.02 1.96
CA GLY A 54 -6.25 7.56 2.23
C GLY A 54 -6.58 7.49 3.72
N LEU A 55 -6.07 6.48 4.44
CA LEU A 55 -6.32 6.34 5.88
C LEU A 55 -5.41 7.25 6.73
N PRO A 56 -5.85 7.62 7.95
CA PRO A 56 -5.05 8.43 8.86
C PRO A 56 -3.69 7.80 9.17
N HIS A 57 -2.61 8.54 9.02
CA HIS A 57 -1.25 8.04 9.19
C HIS A 57 -0.86 7.89 10.68
N ASN A 58 -1.58 7.05 11.42
CA ASN A 58 -1.42 6.82 12.85
C ASN A 58 -2.03 5.46 13.26
N LEU A 59 -2.09 5.18 14.55
CA LEU A 59 -2.63 3.93 15.10
C LEU A 59 -4.08 3.65 14.65
N ILE A 60 -4.91 4.69 14.54
CA ILE A 60 -6.33 4.54 14.16
C ILE A 60 -6.43 4.05 12.71
N GLY A 61 -5.65 4.65 11.79
CA GLY A 61 -5.63 4.17 10.40
C GLY A 61 -5.00 2.78 10.26
N TRP A 62 -4.03 2.43 11.11
CA TRP A 62 -3.49 1.06 11.16
C TRP A 62 -4.55 0.02 11.56
N ILE A 63 -5.37 0.32 12.57
CA ILE A 63 -6.50 -0.55 12.94
C ILE A 63 -7.52 -0.59 11.78
N GLY A 64 -7.83 0.56 11.20
CA GLY A 64 -8.72 0.67 10.04
C GLY A 64 -8.31 -0.23 8.88
N GLN A 65 -7.02 -0.27 8.50
CA GLN A 65 -6.59 -1.13 7.40
C GLN A 65 -6.67 -2.62 7.73
N ILE A 66 -6.53 -3.01 9.01
CA ILE A 66 -6.75 -4.40 9.44
C ILE A 66 -8.21 -4.79 9.22
N LEU A 67 -9.15 -3.92 9.63
CA LEU A 67 -10.58 -4.15 9.45
C LEU A 67 -10.98 -4.25 7.97
N LEU A 68 -10.24 -3.58 7.08
CA LEU A 68 -10.46 -3.63 5.64
C LEU A 68 -9.84 -4.85 4.95
N LYS A 69 -9.01 -5.66 5.62
CA LYS A 69 -8.35 -6.83 5.00
C LYS A 69 -9.29 -7.78 4.25
N PRO A 70 -10.52 -8.10 4.73
CA PRO A 70 -11.45 -8.95 3.99
C PRO A 70 -11.88 -8.39 2.63
N LEU A 71 -11.76 -7.07 2.43
CA LEU A 71 -12.12 -6.37 1.20
C LEU A 71 -10.92 -6.20 0.25
N LYS A 72 -9.71 -6.61 0.67
CA LYS A 72 -8.50 -6.50 -0.14
C LYS A 72 -8.62 -7.38 -1.38
N LYS A 73 -8.48 -6.78 -2.55
CA LYS A 73 -8.42 -7.51 -3.83
C LYS A 73 -7.01 -8.03 -4.09
N GLU A 74 -6.93 -9.19 -4.75
CA GLU A 74 -5.67 -9.76 -5.21
C GLU A 74 -5.15 -9.01 -6.45
N PRO A 75 -3.99 -8.34 -6.39
CA PRO A 75 -3.54 -7.44 -7.45
C PRO A 75 -3.06 -8.14 -8.73
N PHE A 76 -2.62 -9.40 -8.65
CA PHE A 76 -1.98 -10.07 -9.78
C PHE A 76 -2.92 -10.93 -10.63
N HIS A 77 -4.19 -11.00 -10.25
CA HIS A 77 -5.10 -11.96 -10.80
C HIS A 77 -5.90 -11.35 -11.95
N THR A 78 -5.90 -12.03 -13.10
CA THR A 78 -6.46 -11.51 -14.36
C THR A 78 -7.91 -11.91 -14.62
N ARG A 79 -8.60 -12.58 -13.67
CA ARG A 79 -10.02 -12.99 -13.88
C ARG A 79 -10.99 -11.83 -14.10
N CYS A 80 -10.58 -10.58 -13.86
CA CYS A 80 -11.39 -9.42 -14.23
C CYS A 80 -11.52 -9.25 -15.76
N TYR A 81 -10.61 -9.84 -16.55
CA TYR A 81 -10.66 -9.86 -18.01
C TYR A 81 -11.38 -11.15 -18.47
N ASP A 82 -12.65 -11.28 -18.11
CA ASP A 82 -13.52 -12.35 -18.59
C ASP A 82 -14.25 -11.95 -19.88
N GLU A 83 -14.99 -12.90 -20.47
CA GLU A 83 -15.77 -12.68 -21.69
C GLU A 83 -16.70 -11.46 -21.57
N LYS A 84 -17.36 -11.32 -20.42
CA LYS A 84 -18.28 -10.20 -20.16
C LYS A 84 -17.55 -8.85 -20.17
N SER A 85 -16.33 -8.79 -19.65
CA SER A 85 -15.50 -7.60 -19.73
C SER A 85 -15.07 -7.28 -21.16
N CYS A 86 -14.78 -8.29 -21.97
CA CYS A 86 -14.49 -8.11 -23.40
C CYS A 86 -15.73 -7.61 -24.17
N GLU A 87 -16.90 -8.19 -23.94
CA GLU A 87 -18.17 -7.71 -24.53
C GLU A 87 -18.45 -6.23 -24.17
N LYS A 88 -18.21 -5.85 -22.91
CA LYS A 88 -18.35 -4.45 -22.44
C LYS A 88 -17.34 -3.49 -23.07
N ALA A 89 -16.18 -3.97 -23.52
CA ALA A 89 -15.18 -3.16 -24.18
C ALA A 89 -15.57 -2.76 -25.62
N GLY A 90 -16.67 -3.30 -26.14
CA GLY A 90 -17.24 -2.95 -27.45
C GLY A 90 -16.78 -3.90 -28.57
N PRO A 91 -16.95 -3.52 -29.85
CA PRO A 91 -16.79 -4.44 -30.98
C PRO A 91 -15.39 -5.01 -31.13
N ASN A 92 -14.37 -4.31 -30.60
CA ASN A 92 -12.98 -4.73 -30.65
C ASN A 92 -12.50 -5.40 -29.35
N GLY A 93 -13.40 -5.74 -28.42
CA GLY A 93 -13.02 -6.30 -27.11
C GLY A 93 -12.27 -7.63 -27.17
N HIS A 94 -12.40 -8.37 -28.28
CA HIS A 94 -11.70 -9.63 -28.54
C HIS A 94 -10.56 -9.50 -29.56
N VAL A 95 -10.29 -8.29 -30.04
CA VAL A 95 -9.29 -8.07 -31.09
C VAL A 95 -7.95 -7.75 -30.44
N ALA A 96 -6.96 -8.61 -30.68
CA ALA A 96 -5.56 -8.32 -30.38
C ALA A 96 -4.95 -7.52 -31.54
N PHE A 97 -4.58 -6.26 -31.31
CA PHE A 97 -3.94 -5.40 -32.32
C PHE A 97 -2.44 -5.62 -32.46
N LEU A 98 -1.82 -6.21 -31.43
CA LEU A 98 -0.40 -6.53 -31.41
C LEU A 98 -0.24 -8.05 -31.44
N SER A 99 0.73 -8.53 -32.22
CA SER A 99 1.05 -9.96 -32.22
C SER A 99 1.96 -10.32 -31.04
N GLU A 100 2.04 -11.60 -30.68
CA GLU A 100 2.87 -12.05 -29.53
C GLU A 100 4.35 -11.68 -29.68
N LYS A 101 4.86 -11.60 -30.92
CA LYS A 101 6.22 -11.14 -31.22
C LYS A 101 6.42 -9.64 -30.97
N ASP A 102 5.35 -8.85 -31.04
CA ASP A 102 5.40 -7.39 -30.81
C ASP A 102 5.34 -7.06 -29.31
N VAL A 103 4.86 -8.01 -28.49
CA VAL A 103 4.71 -7.86 -27.03
C VAL A 103 5.48 -8.98 -26.32
N PRO A 104 6.81 -8.84 -26.19
CA PRO A 104 7.62 -9.86 -25.53
C PRO A 104 7.18 -10.07 -24.08
N VAL A 105 7.26 -11.32 -23.62
CA VAL A 105 6.96 -11.66 -22.23
C VAL A 105 7.93 -10.92 -21.32
N ARG A 106 7.40 -10.21 -20.33
CA ARG A 106 8.21 -9.48 -19.36
C ARG A 106 9.07 -10.44 -18.53
N GLU A 107 10.39 -10.31 -18.63
CA GLU A 107 11.36 -11.14 -17.88
C GLU A 107 11.55 -10.69 -16.42
N ALA A 108 11.39 -9.38 -16.15
CA ALA A 108 11.61 -8.81 -14.83
C ALA A 108 10.68 -9.44 -13.76
N PRO A 109 11.11 -9.55 -12.49
CA PRO A 109 10.29 -10.10 -11.42
C PRO A 109 9.04 -9.26 -11.17
N LYS A 110 7.98 -9.88 -10.65
CA LYS A 110 6.77 -9.14 -10.25
C LYS A 110 7.12 -8.15 -9.13
N PRO A 111 6.51 -6.96 -9.12
CA PRO A 111 6.76 -6.00 -8.06
C PRO A 111 6.27 -6.54 -6.72
N THR A 112 6.95 -6.16 -5.65
CA THR A 112 6.49 -6.53 -4.30
C THR A 112 5.38 -5.56 -3.90
N ILE A 113 4.19 -6.07 -3.59
CA ILE A 113 3.07 -5.26 -3.10
C ILE A 113 2.99 -5.36 -1.58
N GLY A 114 2.75 -4.22 -0.92
CA GLY A 114 2.56 -4.14 0.52
C GLY A 114 1.40 -5.01 1.02
N LYS A 115 1.56 -5.57 2.21
CA LYS A 115 0.52 -6.40 2.85
C LYS A 115 -0.70 -5.59 3.31
N TRP A 116 -0.55 -4.29 3.54
CA TRP A 116 -1.62 -3.40 4.00
C TRP A 116 -2.69 -3.17 2.93
N THR A 117 -3.94 -3.01 3.37
CA THR A 117 -5.08 -2.79 2.46
C THR A 117 -5.13 -1.36 1.94
N ALA A 118 -4.86 -0.40 2.83
CA ALA A 118 -4.84 1.02 2.51
C ALA A 118 -3.80 1.73 3.40
N PRO A 119 -2.90 2.57 2.84
CA PRO A 119 -2.65 2.71 1.41
C PRO A 119 -2.09 1.41 0.80
N SER A 120 -2.59 1.05 -0.39
CA SER A 120 -1.96 0.01 -1.21
C SER A 120 -0.73 0.63 -1.90
N ARG A 121 0.43 0.00 -1.75
CA ARG A 121 1.70 0.48 -2.30
C ARG A 121 2.49 -0.67 -2.91
N GLN A 122 3.12 -0.40 -4.05
CA GLN A 122 4.26 -1.17 -4.51
C GLN A 122 5.49 -0.76 -3.69
N LEU A 123 6.30 -1.74 -3.28
CA LEU A 123 7.49 -1.58 -2.43
C LEU A 123 8.80 -1.68 -3.22
N THR A 124 8.75 -2.16 -4.46
CA THR A 124 9.89 -2.18 -5.38
C THR A 124 9.87 -0.95 -6.29
N ASP A 125 11.02 -0.57 -6.83
CA ASP A 125 11.13 0.48 -7.85
C ASP A 125 10.60 1.85 -7.39
N MET A 126 10.71 2.13 -6.08
CA MET A 126 10.36 3.45 -5.55
C MET A 126 11.33 4.50 -6.09
N ALA A 127 10.79 5.66 -6.45
CA ALA A 127 11.61 6.77 -6.93
C ALA A 127 12.62 7.21 -5.86
N ASN A 128 13.88 7.36 -6.27
CA ASN A 128 14.89 7.97 -5.41
C ASN A 128 14.77 9.50 -5.45
N GLN A 129 15.44 10.17 -4.51
CA GLN A 129 15.35 11.62 -4.36
C GLN A 129 15.79 12.38 -5.63
N SER A 130 16.85 11.92 -6.30
CA SER A 130 17.34 12.53 -7.54
C SER A 130 16.32 12.45 -8.68
N LEU A 131 15.60 11.32 -8.80
CA LEU A 131 14.53 11.16 -9.78
C LEU A 131 13.34 12.07 -9.47
N ILE A 132 12.98 12.20 -8.18
CA ILE A 132 11.91 13.10 -7.73
C ILE A 132 12.25 14.54 -8.08
N GLU A 133 13.47 14.98 -7.78
CA GLU A 133 13.96 16.32 -8.10
C GLU A 133 14.01 16.56 -9.60
N GLY A 134 14.56 15.61 -10.38
CA GLY A 134 14.59 15.70 -11.84
C GLY A 134 13.19 15.84 -12.44
N TYR A 135 12.21 15.08 -11.93
CA TYR A 135 10.82 15.18 -12.35
C TYR A 135 10.22 16.57 -12.01
N GLN A 136 10.43 17.07 -10.80
CA GLN A 136 9.93 18.38 -10.39
C GLN A 136 10.57 19.53 -11.18
N SER A 137 11.88 19.45 -11.44
CA SER A 137 12.60 20.40 -12.29
C SER A 137 12.08 20.38 -13.72
N PHE A 138 11.77 19.20 -14.27
CA PHE A 138 11.19 19.07 -15.59
C PHE A 138 9.81 19.73 -15.68
N LEU A 139 8.91 19.45 -14.72
CA LEU A 139 7.61 20.12 -14.67
C LEU A 139 7.76 21.65 -14.56
N SER A 140 8.69 22.11 -13.73
CA SER A 140 8.99 23.53 -13.54
C SER A 140 9.48 24.18 -14.84
N SER A 141 10.38 23.51 -15.56
CA SER A 141 10.86 23.96 -16.85
C SER A 141 9.73 24.09 -17.88
N LEU A 142 8.84 23.10 -17.97
CA LEU A 142 7.68 23.14 -18.88
C LEU A 142 6.75 24.32 -18.58
N ALA A 143 6.44 24.53 -17.30
CA ALA A 143 5.60 25.65 -16.88
C ALA A 143 6.27 27.01 -17.17
N SER A 144 7.59 27.14 -16.95
CA SER A 144 8.33 28.35 -17.25
C SER A 144 8.42 28.65 -18.75
N SER A 145 8.64 27.63 -19.59
CA SER A 145 8.73 27.78 -21.05
C SER A 145 7.40 28.11 -21.72
N SER A 146 6.27 27.87 -21.04
CA SER A 146 4.93 28.12 -21.59
C SER A 146 3.99 28.64 -20.51
N SER A 147 4.41 29.69 -19.81
CA SER A 147 3.71 30.27 -18.65
C SER A 147 2.29 30.77 -18.96
N SER A 148 1.99 31.11 -20.22
CA SER A 148 0.65 31.48 -20.67
C SER A 148 -0.29 30.29 -20.89
N LYS A 149 0.24 29.07 -20.96
CA LYS A 149 -0.50 27.84 -21.26
C LYS A 149 -0.48 26.83 -20.12
N LEU A 150 0.56 26.84 -19.30
CA LEU A 150 0.82 25.86 -18.26
C LEU A 150 1.16 26.53 -16.94
N LYS A 151 0.71 25.94 -15.84
CA LYS A 151 1.04 26.35 -14.48
C LYS A 151 1.27 25.12 -13.60
N ILE A 152 1.99 25.30 -12.50
CA ILE A 152 2.11 24.26 -11.47
C ILE A 152 1.13 24.56 -10.34
N ALA A 153 0.43 23.53 -9.90
CA ALA A 153 -0.36 23.55 -8.67
C ALA A 153 -0.30 22.18 -7.99
N THR A 154 -0.92 22.05 -6.81
CA THR A 154 -1.02 20.76 -6.13
C THR A 154 -1.94 19.82 -6.89
N SER A 155 -1.52 18.58 -7.13
CA SER A 155 -2.35 17.56 -7.80
C SER A 155 -3.70 17.39 -7.10
N LEU A 156 -4.78 17.35 -7.87
CA LEU A 156 -6.13 17.06 -7.39
C LEU A 156 -6.32 15.57 -7.13
N ALA A 157 -5.74 14.72 -7.97
CA ALA A 157 -5.82 13.27 -7.86
C ALA A 157 -5.06 12.76 -6.63
N GLU A 158 -3.79 13.16 -6.48
CA GLU A 158 -2.93 12.72 -5.39
C GLU A 158 -3.12 13.55 -4.12
N ARG A 159 -3.70 14.76 -4.23
CA ARG A 159 -3.86 15.76 -3.14
C ARG A 159 -2.54 16.19 -2.50
N ARG A 160 -1.42 15.93 -3.18
CA ARG A 160 -0.06 16.19 -2.72
C ARG A 160 0.87 16.29 -3.93
N GLY A 161 1.97 16.99 -3.75
CA GLY A 161 3.00 17.16 -4.77
C GLY A 161 2.57 18.09 -5.92
N PRO A 162 3.55 18.58 -6.69
CA PRO A 162 3.29 19.42 -7.85
C PRO A 162 2.75 18.59 -9.01
N ALA A 163 1.74 19.12 -9.69
CA ALA A 163 1.26 18.65 -10.98
C ALA A 163 1.18 19.83 -11.96
N LEU A 164 1.16 19.50 -13.24
CA LEU A 164 1.03 20.46 -14.32
C LEU A 164 -0.46 20.71 -14.58
N PHE A 165 -0.82 21.96 -14.80
CA PHE A 165 -2.19 22.36 -15.11
C PHE A 165 -2.21 23.26 -16.32
N VAL A 166 -3.32 23.25 -17.04
CA VAL A 166 -3.62 24.26 -18.05
C VAL A 166 -3.78 25.62 -17.35
N ALA A 167 -3.10 26.65 -17.85
CA ALA A 167 -3.20 28.04 -17.40
C ALA A 167 -4.49 28.71 -17.93
N SER A 168 -5.62 28.04 -17.77
CA SER A 168 -6.95 28.53 -18.10
C SER A 168 -7.91 28.14 -16.99
N GLU A 169 -8.75 29.08 -16.56
CA GLU A 169 -9.81 28.79 -15.59
C GLU A 169 -10.94 27.95 -16.18
N LYS A 170 -11.08 27.96 -17.51
CA LYS A 170 -12.11 27.24 -18.26
C LYS A 170 -11.48 26.56 -19.47
N PRO A 171 -10.71 25.47 -19.29
CA PRO A 171 -10.08 24.77 -20.40
C PRO A 171 -11.16 24.33 -21.40
N SER A 172 -10.92 24.50 -22.71
CA SER A 172 -11.93 24.20 -23.73
C SER A 172 -12.12 22.69 -23.93
N HIS A 173 -11.05 21.90 -23.76
CA HIS A 173 -11.05 20.46 -24.00
C HIS A 173 -11.86 19.69 -22.93
N PRO A 174 -12.78 18.78 -23.31
CA PRO A 174 -13.64 18.06 -22.36
C PRO A 174 -12.89 17.33 -21.25
N ILE A 175 -11.78 16.66 -21.58
CA ILE A 175 -10.98 15.91 -20.60
C ILE A 175 -10.34 16.86 -19.59
N ALA A 176 -9.80 17.99 -20.04
CA ALA A 176 -9.20 18.99 -19.16
C ALA A 176 -10.25 19.59 -18.23
N LYS A 177 -11.50 19.79 -18.69
CA LYS A 177 -12.60 20.20 -17.79
C LYS A 177 -12.89 19.15 -16.73
N SER A 178 -13.00 17.87 -17.11
CA SER A 178 -13.28 16.80 -16.15
C SER A 178 -12.16 16.57 -15.14
N ALA A 179 -10.91 16.82 -15.53
CA ALA A 179 -9.74 16.72 -14.67
C ALA A 179 -9.47 17.99 -13.84
N GLY A 180 -10.31 19.03 -13.93
CA GLY A 180 -10.08 20.30 -13.23
C GLY A 180 -8.89 21.10 -13.78
N GLY A 181 -8.46 20.80 -15.00
CA GLY A 181 -7.33 21.43 -15.68
C GLY A 181 -5.98 20.77 -15.42
N GLU A 182 -5.91 19.73 -14.59
CA GLU A 182 -4.72 18.85 -14.45
C GLU A 182 -4.50 18.04 -15.74
#